data_AF-A0A6N2YZM6-F1
#
_entry.id   AF-A0A6N2YZM6-F1
#
_cell.length_a   1.000
_cell.length_b   1.000
_cell.length_c   1.000
_cell.angle_alpha   90.00
_cell.angle_beta   90.00
_cell.angle_gamma   90.00
#
_symmetry.space_group_name_H-M   'P 1'
#
loop_
_entity.id
_entity.type
_entity.pdbx_description
1 polymer ?
#
loop_
_entity_poly.entity_id
_entity_poly.type
_entity_poly.pdbx_seq_one_letter_code
_entity_poly.pdbx_strand_id
1 'polypeptide(L)' 'MDLFIICFSLAALLYVLTLPFIGKRGKRAHTEEAPTPVYSEHFPYEEKQIAYNRMHGLPDDAI' A
#
# COMPACT_ATOMS: atom_id res chain seq x y z
N MET A 1 9.19 -32.79 -29.94
CA MET A 1 10.09 -32.52 -28.80
C MET A 1 10.68 -31.12 -28.91
N ASP A 2 11.24 -30.75 -30.07
CA ASP A 2 11.88 -29.44 -30.26
C ASP A 2 10.95 -28.23 -30.08
N LEU A 3 9.69 -28.34 -30.53
CA LEU A 3 8.69 -27.27 -30.35
C LEU A 3 8.48 -26.92 -28.87
N PHE A 4 8.46 -27.93 -27.98
CA PHE A 4 8.31 -27.72 -26.53
C PHE A 4 9.55 -27.06 -25.93
N ILE A 5 10.74 -27.45 -26.39
CA ILE A 5 12.01 -26.87 -25.95
C ILE A 5 12.11 -25.40 -26.37
N ILE A 6 11.73 -25.09 -27.61
CA ILE A 6 11.70 -23.72 -28.13
C ILE A 6 10.68 -22.88 -27.34
N CYS A 7 9.49 -23.42 -27.10
CA CYS A 7 8.44 -22.71 -26.35
C CYS A 7 8.85 -22.41 -24.90
N PHE A 8 9.45 -23.40 -24.21
CA PHE A 8 9.96 -23.21 -22.84
C PHE A 8 11.11 -22.20 -22.79
N SER A 9 12.03 -22.25 -23.76
CA SER A 9 13.14 -21.30 -23.86
C SER A 9 12.66 -19.87 -24.06
N LEU A 10 11.68 -19.66 -24.94
CA LEU A 10 11.09 -18.34 -25.18
C LEU A 10 10.35 -17.83 -23.93
N ALA A 11 9.60 -18.68 -23.25
CA ALA A 11 8.90 -18.32 -22.01
C ALA A 11 9.89 -17.90 -20.91
N ALA A 12 11.00 -18.63 -20.74
CA ALA A 12 12.04 -18.29 -19.77
C ALA A 12 12.71 -16.95 -20.06
N LEU A 13 13.01 -16.67 -21.35
CA LEU A 13 13.58 -15.38 -21.76
C LEU A 13 12.63 -14.21 -21.48
N LEU A 14 11.35 -14.36 -21.80
CA LEU A 14 10.33 -13.36 -21.49
C LEU A 14 10.16 -13.17 -19.97
N TYR A 15 10.21 -14.25 -19.18
CA TYR A 15 10.13 -14.17 -17.73
C TYR A 15 11.29 -13.38 -17.11
N VAL A 16 12.53 -13.64 -17.53
CA VAL A 16 13.71 -12.90 -17.06
C VAL A 16 13.66 -11.43 -17.50
N LEU A 17 13.22 -11.16 -18.74
CA LEU A 17 13.08 -9.81 -19.27
C LEU A 17 11.98 -9.01 -18.55
N THR A 18 10.89 -9.67 -18.16
CA THR A 18 9.77 -9.04 -17.44
C THR A 18 9.96 -9.01 -15.92
N LEU A 19 10.91 -9.76 -15.36
CA LEU A 19 11.29 -9.76 -13.94
C LEU A 19 11.54 -8.35 -13.36
N PRO A 20 12.32 -7.45 -14.00
CA PRO A 20 12.51 -6.08 -13.50
C PRO A 20 11.24 -5.22 -13.61
N PHE A 21 10.33 -5.52 -14.53
CA PHE A 21 9.02 -4.88 -14.63
C PHE A 21 8.06 -5.37 -13.54
N ILE A 22 8.11 -6.66 -13.19
CA ILE A 22 7.34 -7.26 -12.09
C ILE A 22 7.86 -6.76 -10.74
N GLY A 23 9.16 -6.57 -10.54
CA GLY A 23 9.69 -5.96 -9.31
C GLY A 23 9.25 -4.50 -9.11
N LYS A 24 9.12 -3.72 -10.21
CA LYS A 24 8.53 -2.37 -10.18
C LYS A 24 7.00 -2.38 -10.02
N ARG A 25 6.31 -3.39 -10.57
CA ARG A 25 4.86 -3.58 -10.40
C ARG A 25 4.50 -4.16 -9.04
N GLY A 26 5.34 -4.98 -8.41
CA GLY A 26 5.15 -5.47 -7.04
C GLY A 26 5.20 -4.34 -6.03
N LYS A 27 6.04 -3.30 -6.26
CA LYS A 27 5.98 -2.06 -5.50
C LYS A 27 4.73 -1.19 -5.76
N ARG A 28 3.93 -1.48 -6.78
CA ARG A 28 2.63 -0.81 -7.05
C ARG A 28 1.43 -1.67 -6.69
N ALA A 29 1.54 -3.00 -6.81
CA ALA A 29 0.52 -3.98 -6.42
C ALA A 29 0.50 -4.23 -4.91
N HIS A 30 1.65 -4.11 -4.21
CA HIS A 30 1.66 -4.03 -2.74
C HIS A 30 1.18 -2.66 -2.20
N THR A 31 0.94 -1.67 -3.06
CA THR A 31 0.37 -0.38 -2.64
C THR A 31 -1.16 -0.41 -2.60
N GLU A 32 -1.82 -1.40 -3.20
CA GLU A 32 -3.29 -1.48 -3.14
C GLU A 32 -3.81 -2.22 -1.89
N GLU A 33 -2.97 -2.99 -1.17
CA GLU A 33 -3.40 -3.75 0.02
C GLU A 33 -2.48 -3.63 1.24
N ALA A 34 -1.59 -2.63 1.26
CA ALA A 34 -1.04 -2.18 2.53
C ALA A 34 -1.65 -0.80 2.78
N PRO A 35 -2.67 -0.64 3.65
CA PRO A 35 -2.83 0.64 4.31
C PRO A 35 -1.51 0.85 5.02
N THR A 36 -0.62 1.65 4.41
CA THR A 36 0.47 2.27 5.13
C THR A 36 -0.18 2.82 6.40
N PRO A 37 0.28 2.44 7.60
CA PRO A 37 -0.09 3.20 8.77
C PRO A 37 0.55 4.56 8.55
N VAL A 38 -0.18 5.42 7.84
CA VAL A 38 0.02 6.85 7.91
C VAL A 38 -0.32 7.12 9.35
N TYR A 39 0.69 7.10 10.22
CA TYR A 39 0.64 7.89 11.44
C TYR A 39 0.48 9.32 10.95
N SER A 40 -0.77 9.69 10.65
CA SER A 40 -1.15 11.06 10.50
C SER A 40 -0.88 11.68 11.86
N GLU A 41 0.09 12.59 11.94
CA GLU A 41 0.34 13.38 13.15
C GLU A 41 -0.95 14.07 13.64
N HIS A 42 -1.91 14.27 12.73
CA HIS A 42 -3.26 14.72 13.00
C HIS A 42 -4.27 13.59 12.80
N PHE A 43 -4.68 12.95 13.90
CA PHE A 43 -5.82 12.05 13.87
C PHE A 43 -7.11 12.88 13.79
N PRO A 44 -7.92 12.75 12.72
CA PRO A 44 -9.16 13.54 12.57
C PRO A 44 -10.21 13.23 13.65
N TYR A 45 -10.04 12.12 14.38
CA TYR A 45 -10.82 11.77 15.55
C TYR A 45 -10.49 12.66 16.75
N GLU A 46 -9.20 12.94 17.02
CA GLU A 46 -8.77 13.79 18.13
C GLU A 46 -9.26 15.23 17.92
N GLU A 47 -9.15 15.76 16.69
CA GLU A 47 -9.63 17.12 16.39
C GLU A 47 -11.14 17.29 16.61
N LYS A 48 -11.93 16.26 16.25
CA LYS A 48 -13.37 16.26 16.51
C LYS A 48 -13.69 16.20 17.99
N GLN A 49 -12.93 15.41 18.75
CA GLN A 49 -13.11 15.29 20.20
C GLN A 49 -12.74 16.59 20.92
N ILE A 50 -11.63 17.23 20.53
CA ILE A 50 -11.22 18.55 21.04
C ILE A 50 -12.29 19.61 20.72
N ALA A 51 -12.81 19.64 19.49
CA ALA A 51 -13.86 20.59 19.12
C ALA A 51 -15.15 20.38 19.94
N TYR A 52 -15.55 19.12 20.18
CA TYR A 52 -16.69 18.78 21.01
C TYR A 52 -16.49 19.21 22.47
N ASN A 53 -15.32 18.91 23.04
CA ASN A 53 -14.95 19.27 24.41
C ASN A 53 -14.99 20.79 24.60
N ARG A 54 -14.41 21.57 23.68
CA ARG A 54 -14.48 23.04 23.70
C ARG A 54 -15.90 23.58 23.59
N MET A 55 -16.75 22.97 22.76
CA MET A 55 -18.16 23.37 22.66
C MET A 55 -18.93 23.12 23.96
N HIS A 56 -18.52 22.13 24.74
CA HIS A 56 -19.21 21.73 25.97
C HIS A 56 -18.48 22.22 27.24
N GLY A 57 -17.40 22.99 27.11
CA GLY A 57 -16.60 23.51 28.22
C GLY A 57 -15.81 22.44 28.99
N LEU A 58 -15.61 21.26 28.40
CA LEU A 58 -14.77 20.20 28.95
C LEU A 58 -13.30 20.43 28.58
N PRO A 59 -12.36 19.96 29.43
CA PRO A 59 -10.95 20.00 29.07
C PRO A 59 -10.66 19.09 27.88
N ASP A 60 -9.66 19.47 27.06
CA ASP A 60 -9.35 18.83 25.78
C ASP A 60 -8.89 17.35 25.93
N ASP A 61 -8.56 16.90 27.14
CA ASP A 61 -8.16 15.54 27.51
C ASP A 61 -9.29 14.69 28.14
N ALA A 62 -10.53 15.20 28.16
CA ALA A 62 -11.69 14.41 28.59
C ALA A 62 -11.99 13.27 27.60
N ILE A 63 -11.75 12.03 28.04
CA ILE A 63 -12.04 10.77 27.32
C ILE A 63 -13.50 10.40 27.46
#